data_AF-A0A1E3WED7-F1
#
_entry.id   AF-A0A1E3WED7-F1
#
_cell.length_a   1.000
_cell.length_b   1.000
_cell.length_c   1.000
_cell.angle_alpha   90.00
_cell.angle_beta   90.00
_cell.angle_gamma   90.00
#
_symmetry.space_group_name_H-M   'P 1'
#
loop_
_entity.id
_entity.type
_entity.pdbx_description
1 polymer ?
#
loop_
_entity_poly.entity_id
_entity_poly.type
_entity_poly.pdbx_seq_one_letter_code
_entity_poly.pdbx_strand_id
1 'polypeptide(L)'
;MQTILSLPREAMKPAYDVVVVGSGYGGGVAASRLSRAGQRVCVIERGREVPTGAFPARLPELRRELQLNGGKMRSGSRTGLYDFRLGADIHVLVGCGLGGGSLINAGVALRPDARVFADHLWPEAINHDGLLDLGFERARAMLRPARYGDAPALSKYRSLETASAAFGQSPVAAPVVVSFEETVNPAGACKRPARFAAIVARAAMSAPRTPWR
;
A
#
# COMPACT_ATOMS: atom_id res chain seq x y z
N MET A 1 -25.35 0.19 -2.70
CA MET A 1 -24.70 -0.90 -1.93
C MET A 1 -23.36 -1.19 -2.58
N GLN A 2 -22.27 -1.31 -1.81
CA GLN A 2 -20.99 -1.77 -2.37
C GLN A 2 -21.11 -3.27 -2.66
N THR A 3 -20.83 -3.67 -3.90
CA THR A 3 -20.81 -5.08 -4.30
C THR A 3 -19.58 -5.75 -3.71
N ILE A 4 -19.79 -6.82 -2.95
CA ILE A 4 -18.72 -7.73 -2.50
C ILE A 4 -18.12 -8.40 -3.73
N LEU A 5 -16.80 -8.33 -3.88
CA LEU A 5 -16.04 -8.90 -4.99
C LEU A 5 -15.71 -10.39 -4.76
N SER A 6 -15.53 -10.77 -3.51
CA SER A 6 -15.17 -12.13 -3.11
C SER A 6 -16.34 -13.10 -3.33
N LEU A 7 -15.99 -14.29 -3.83
CA LEU A 7 -16.93 -15.38 -4.07
C LEU A 7 -16.63 -16.54 -3.11
N PRO A 8 -17.65 -17.32 -2.71
CA PRO A 8 -17.43 -18.52 -1.91
C PRO A 8 -16.60 -19.55 -2.71
N ARG A 9 -15.88 -20.44 -2.00
CA ARG A 9 -15.01 -21.45 -2.63
C ARG A 9 -15.77 -22.34 -3.61
N GLU A 10 -17.06 -22.58 -3.36
CA GLU A 10 -17.94 -23.41 -4.19
C GLU A 10 -18.19 -22.79 -5.57
N ALA A 11 -17.99 -21.47 -5.72
CA ALA A 11 -18.08 -20.77 -7.00
C ALA A 11 -16.78 -20.87 -7.83
N MET A 12 -15.74 -21.51 -7.30
CA MET A 12 -14.49 -21.74 -8.03
C MET A 12 -14.75 -22.65 -9.25
N LYS A 13 -14.24 -22.25 -10.40
CA LYS A 13 -14.33 -23.04 -11.64
C LYS A 13 -13.27 -24.15 -11.64
N PRO A 14 -13.49 -25.25 -12.37
CA PRO A 14 -12.52 -26.35 -12.45
C PRO A 14 -11.16 -25.95 -13.05
N ALA A 15 -11.12 -24.90 -13.89
CA ALA A 15 -9.91 -24.43 -14.54
C ALA A 15 -9.95 -22.93 -14.82
N TYR A 16 -8.77 -22.33 -14.82
CA TYR A 16 -8.48 -20.93 -15.14
C TYR A 16 -7.22 -20.88 -16.01
N ASP A 17 -7.09 -19.84 -16.82
CA ASP A 17 -5.89 -19.65 -17.64
C ASP A 17 -4.73 -19.13 -16.76
N VAL A 18 -5.07 -18.33 -15.74
CA VAL A 18 -4.09 -17.84 -14.76
C VAL A 18 -4.67 -17.90 -13.34
N VAL A 19 -3.85 -18.35 -12.38
CA VAL A 19 -4.13 -18.25 -10.94
C VAL A 19 -3.13 -17.28 -10.31
N VAL A 20 -3.66 -16.21 -9.72
CA VAL A 20 -2.88 -15.21 -8.97
C VAL A 20 -3.04 -15.48 -7.48
N VAL A 21 -1.94 -15.74 -6.80
CA VAL A 21 -1.93 -15.99 -5.35
C VAL A 21 -1.60 -14.70 -4.61
N GLY A 22 -2.57 -14.19 -3.86
CA GLY A 22 -2.50 -12.92 -3.14
C GLY A 22 -3.01 -11.73 -3.97
N SER A 23 -3.68 -10.81 -3.28
CA SER A 23 -4.39 -9.68 -3.90
C SER A 23 -3.79 -8.31 -3.60
N GLY A 24 -2.55 -8.27 -3.08
CA GLY A 24 -1.79 -7.03 -2.89
C GLY A 24 -1.45 -6.30 -4.19
N TYR A 25 -0.66 -5.23 -4.14
CA TYR A 25 -0.34 -4.40 -5.31
C TYR A 25 0.07 -5.20 -6.57
N GLY A 26 1.04 -6.12 -6.44
CA GLY A 26 1.48 -6.95 -7.55
C GLY A 26 0.38 -7.87 -8.10
N GLY A 27 -0.31 -8.59 -7.20
CA GLY A 27 -1.38 -9.52 -7.58
C GLY A 27 -2.59 -8.82 -8.21
N GLY A 28 -3.04 -7.72 -7.61
CA GLY A 28 -4.15 -6.92 -8.15
C GLY A 28 -3.85 -6.32 -9.52
N VAL A 29 -2.62 -5.82 -9.73
CA VAL A 29 -2.20 -5.32 -11.06
C VAL A 29 -2.11 -6.46 -12.06
N ALA A 30 -1.47 -7.58 -11.72
CA ALA A 30 -1.35 -8.74 -12.60
C ALA A 30 -2.74 -9.26 -13.01
N ALA A 31 -3.63 -9.47 -12.05
CA ALA A 31 -5.00 -9.93 -12.31
C ALA A 31 -5.75 -8.95 -13.21
N SER A 32 -5.71 -7.64 -12.91
CA SER A 32 -6.36 -6.62 -13.74
C SER A 32 -5.86 -6.62 -15.18
N ARG A 33 -4.54 -6.72 -15.38
CA ARG A 33 -3.95 -6.68 -16.73
C ARG A 33 -4.25 -7.95 -17.52
N LEU A 34 -4.12 -9.12 -16.90
CA LEU A 34 -4.38 -10.41 -17.53
C LEU A 34 -5.87 -10.59 -17.88
N SER A 35 -6.78 -10.19 -16.97
CA SER A 35 -8.22 -10.20 -17.26
C SER A 35 -8.57 -9.29 -18.44
N ARG A 36 -7.98 -8.10 -18.53
CA ARG A 36 -8.17 -7.18 -19.67
C ARG A 36 -7.56 -7.70 -20.97
N ALA A 37 -6.62 -8.64 -20.89
CA ALA A 37 -6.07 -9.36 -22.03
C ALA A 37 -6.92 -10.60 -22.41
N GLY A 38 -8.11 -10.76 -21.82
CA GLY A 38 -9.05 -11.85 -22.15
C GLY A 38 -8.82 -13.16 -21.40
N GLN A 39 -7.86 -13.20 -20.47
CA GLN A 39 -7.57 -14.42 -19.69
C GLN A 39 -8.64 -14.65 -18.62
N ARG A 40 -9.01 -15.92 -18.38
CA ARG A 40 -9.81 -16.33 -17.22
C ARG A 40 -8.91 -16.37 -15.99
N VAL A 41 -8.96 -15.33 -15.18
CA VAL A 41 -8.10 -15.19 -14.00
C VAL A 41 -8.85 -15.57 -12.73
N CYS A 42 -8.22 -16.40 -11.88
CA CYS A 42 -8.62 -16.61 -10.49
C CYS A 42 -7.65 -15.86 -9.57
N VAL A 43 -8.17 -15.11 -8.60
CA VAL A 43 -7.36 -14.53 -7.52
C VAL A 43 -7.70 -15.27 -6.24
N ILE A 44 -6.68 -15.86 -5.60
CA ILE A 44 -6.84 -16.53 -4.30
C ILE A 44 -6.21 -15.63 -3.23
N GLU A 45 -7.02 -15.18 -2.28
CA GLU A 45 -6.58 -14.38 -1.14
C GLU A 45 -6.79 -15.16 0.16
N ARG A 46 -5.81 -15.10 1.07
CA ARG A 46 -5.90 -15.78 2.37
C ARG A 46 -6.89 -15.07 3.28
N GLY A 47 -6.83 -13.74 3.29
CA GLY A 47 -7.72 -12.92 4.11
C GLY A 47 -9.09 -12.73 3.49
N ARG A 48 -9.93 -11.97 4.18
CA ARG A 48 -11.28 -11.64 3.72
C ARG A 48 -11.31 -10.30 2.99
N GLU A 49 -12.37 -10.08 2.23
CA GLU A 49 -12.72 -8.74 1.78
C GLU A 49 -13.20 -7.90 2.95
N VAL A 50 -12.68 -6.68 3.07
CA VAL A 50 -13.08 -5.70 4.09
C VAL A 50 -13.76 -4.52 3.37
N PRO A 51 -15.10 -4.47 3.39
CA PRO A 51 -15.85 -3.38 2.76
C PRO A 51 -15.51 -2.02 3.35
N THR A 52 -15.76 -0.95 2.59
CA THR A 52 -15.59 0.41 3.12
C THR A 52 -16.51 0.61 4.32
N GLY A 53 -15.95 1.15 5.42
CA GLY A 53 -16.68 1.34 6.67
C GLY A 53 -16.74 0.12 7.59
N ALA A 54 -16.25 -1.05 7.16
CA ALA A 54 -16.14 -2.25 7.99
C ALA A 54 -14.75 -2.42 8.63
N PHE A 55 -13.86 -1.42 8.46
CA PHE A 55 -12.55 -1.41 9.10
C PHE A 55 -12.70 -1.19 10.62
N PRO A 56 -11.86 -1.84 11.45
CA PRO A 56 -11.88 -1.62 12.89
C PRO A 56 -11.68 -0.14 13.24
N ALA A 57 -12.66 0.44 13.94
CA ALA A 57 -12.62 1.83 14.39
C ALA A 57 -12.26 1.93 15.88
N ARG A 58 -12.34 0.82 16.63
CA ARG A 58 -12.11 0.77 18.08
C ARG A 58 -11.11 -0.32 18.47
N LEU A 59 -10.42 -0.15 19.59
CA LEU A 59 -9.40 -1.09 20.09
C LEU A 59 -9.90 -2.54 20.25
N PRO A 60 -11.12 -2.82 20.77
CA PRO A 60 -11.61 -4.21 20.85
C PRO A 60 -11.81 -4.86 19.48
N GLU A 61 -12.24 -4.09 18.48
CA GLU A 61 -12.38 -4.57 17.10
C GLU A 61 -11.01 -4.84 16.48
N LEU A 62 -10.05 -3.92 16.70
CA LEU A 62 -8.67 -4.09 16.25
C LEU A 62 -8.04 -5.37 16.82
N ARG A 63 -8.26 -5.65 18.11
CA ARG A 63 -7.77 -6.89 18.75
C ARG A 63 -8.35 -8.16 18.14
N ARG A 64 -9.60 -8.15 17.68
CA ARG A 64 -10.22 -9.30 16.98
C ARG A 64 -9.59 -9.55 15.61
N GLU A 65 -9.04 -8.51 15.00
CA GLU A 65 -8.36 -8.56 13.72
C GLU A 65 -6.85 -8.84 13.79
N LEU A 66 -6.31 -8.93 14.99
CA LEU A 66 -4.89 -9.16 15.21
C LEU A 66 -4.55 -10.65 15.07
N GLN A 67 -3.53 -10.96 14.27
CA GLN A 67 -2.83 -12.23 14.28
C GLN A 67 -1.43 -12.01 14.85
N LEU A 68 -0.98 -12.90 15.73
CA LEU A 68 0.38 -12.91 16.27
C LEU A 68 1.05 -14.23 15.90
N ASN A 69 2.14 -14.16 15.15
CA ASN A 69 2.87 -15.31 14.64
C ASN A 69 4.38 -15.15 14.89
N GLY A 70 4.99 -15.97 15.75
CA GLY A 70 6.44 -15.93 15.97
C GLY A 70 6.93 -16.93 17.01
N GLY A 71 8.08 -17.57 16.77
CA GLY A 71 8.59 -18.65 17.62
C GLY A 71 7.54 -19.75 17.83
N LYS A 72 7.17 -20.01 19.08
CA LYS A 72 6.10 -20.95 19.46
C LYS A 72 4.71 -20.30 19.58
N MET A 73 4.62 -18.98 19.39
CA MET A 73 3.38 -18.21 19.55
C MET A 73 2.61 -18.16 18.24
N ARG A 74 1.37 -18.64 18.27
CA ARG A 74 0.36 -18.47 17.23
C ARG A 74 -0.97 -18.13 17.88
N SER A 75 -1.48 -16.94 17.63
CA SER A 75 -2.75 -16.46 18.22
C SER A 75 -3.52 -15.58 17.25
N GLY A 76 -4.82 -15.46 17.48
CA GLY A 76 -5.74 -14.72 16.62
C GLY A 76 -6.28 -15.53 15.45
N SER A 77 -7.18 -14.92 14.67
CA SER A 77 -7.76 -15.55 13.49
C SER A 77 -6.73 -15.64 12.36
N ARG A 78 -6.64 -16.77 11.67
CA ARG A 78 -5.80 -16.94 10.45
C ARG A 78 -6.20 -16.00 9.31
N THR A 79 -7.36 -15.34 9.39
CA THR A 79 -7.89 -14.39 8.41
C THR A 79 -8.09 -12.98 8.99
N GLY A 80 -7.54 -12.70 10.18
CA GLY A 80 -7.58 -11.36 10.78
C GLY A 80 -6.80 -10.33 9.96
N LEU A 81 -7.25 -9.08 9.90
CA LEU A 81 -6.66 -8.08 9.01
C LEU A 81 -5.16 -7.79 9.27
N TYR A 82 -4.70 -7.81 10.52
CA TYR A 82 -3.35 -7.40 10.92
C TYR A 82 -2.49 -8.60 11.33
N ASP A 83 -1.65 -9.10 10.42
CA ASP A 83 -0.72 -10.21 10.70
C ASP A 83 0.63 -9.67 11.18
N PHE A 84 0.83 -9.67 12.50
CA PHE A 84 2.09 -9.34 13.15
C PHE A 84 2.97 -10.58 13.25
N ARG A 85 4.07 -10.57 12.50
CA ARG A 85 5.09 -11.62 12.50
C ARG A 85 6.24 -11.20 13.39
N LEU A 86 6.40 -11.88 14.51
CA LEU A 86 7.41 -11.58 15.51
C LEU A 86 8.67 -12.39 15.20
N GLY A 87 9.68 -11.73 14.63
CA GLY A 87 11.05 -12.24 14.54
C GLY A 87 11.88 -11.86 15.78
N ALA A 88 13.08 -12.45 15.89
CA ALA A 88 14.01 -12.14 16.97
C ALA A 88 14.52 -10.70 16.91
N ASP A 89 14.86 -10.22 15.71
CA ASP A 89 15.43 -8.90 15.49
C ASP A 89 14.44 -7.89 14.91
N ILE A 90 13.53 -8.37 14.06
CA ILE A 90 12.59 -7.53 13.32
C ILE A 90 11.17 -8.10 13.46
N HIS A 91 10.22 -7.21 13.69
CA HIS A 91 8.79 -7.53 13.60
C HIS A 91 8.24 -7.00 12.28
N VAL A 92 7.39 -7.79 11.62
CA VAL A 92 6.79 -7.44 10.33
C VAL A 92 5.28 -7.39 10.47
N LEU A 93 4.68 -6.26 10.11
CA LEU A 93 3.23 -6.11 10.01
C LEU A 93 2.79 -6.32 8.56
N VAL A 94 1.91 -7.30 8.33
CA VAL A 94 1.39 -7.65 7.02
C VAL A 94 -0.14 -7.49 7.01
N GLY A 95 -0.68 -6.87 5.95
CA GLY A 95 -2.12 -6.82 5.72
C GLY A 95 -2.64 -8.13 5.15
N CYS A 96 -3.69 -8.70 5.76
CA CYS A 96 -4.29 -9.96 5.36
C CYS A 96 -5.76 -9.76 4.97
N GLY A 97 -6.03 -9.59 3.68
CA GLY A 97 -7.36 -9.31 3.14
C GLY A 97 -7.30 -8.98 1.65
N LEU A 98 -8.46 -8.84 1.02
CA LEU A 98 -8.54 -8.45 -0.40
C LEU A 98 -7.94 -7.04 -0.60
N GLY A 99 -6.74 -6.95 -1.18
CA GLY A 99 -5.91 -5.73 -1.26
C GLY A 99 -4.58 -5.82 -0.50
N GLY A 100 -4.44 -6.80 0.40
CA GLY A 100 -3.21 -7.07 1.15
C GLY A 100 -2.71 -5.86 1.94
N GLY A 101 -1.43 -5.53 1.79
CA GLY A 101 -0.79 -4.40 2.49
C GLY A 101 -1.40 -3.02 2.17
N SER A 102 -2.13 -2.86 1.05
CA SER A 102 -2.79 -1.58 0.75
C SER A 102 -3.92 -1.25 1.73
N LEU A 103 -4.45 -2.24 2.44
CA LEU A 103 -5.51 -2.07 3.43
C LEU A 103 -5.02 -1.38 4.72
N ILE A 104 -3.73 -1.48 5.03
CA ILE A 104 -3.18 -1.08 6.33
C ILE A 104 -1.95 -0.16 6.23
N ASN A 105 -1.46 0.12 5.03
CA ASN A 105 -0.33 1.03 4.86
C ASN A 105 -0.76 2.50 5.05
N ALA A 106 0.22 3.40 5.12
CA ALA A 106 -0.02 4.83 5.31
C ALA A 106 -0.57 5.55 4.06
N GLY A 107 -0.83 4.82 2.96
CA GLY A 107 -1.28 5.37 1.69
C GLY A 107 -0.27 6.23 0.95
N VAL A 108 0.97 6.40 1.45
CA VAL A 108 1.99 7.23 0.81
C VAL A 108 2.40 6.65 -0.54
N ALA A 109 2.36 7.48 -1.59
CA ALA A 109 2.74 7.11 -2.95
C ALA A 109 3.80 8.06 -3.49
N LEU A 110 5.06 7.78 -3.17
CA LEU A 110 6.22 8.52 -3.63
C LEU A 110 6.89 7.79 -4.80
N ARG A 111 7.39 8.56 -5.76
CA ARG A 111 8.30 8.04 -6.77
C ARG A 111 9.67 7.82 -6.11
N PRO A 112 10.30 6.63 -6.26
CA PRO A 112 11.65 6.41 -5.77
C PRO A 112 12.64 7.42 -6.38
N ASP A 113 13.70 7.72 -5.65
CA ASP A 113 14.82 8.50 -6.16
C ASP A 113 15.50 7.74 -7.32
N ALA A 114 15.96 8.44 -8.35
CA ALA A 114 16.59 7.81 -9.52
C ALA A 114 17.82 6.95 -9.11
N ARG A 115 18.50 7.31 -8.02
CA ARG A 115 19.61 6.52 -7.47
C ARG A 115 19.23 5.10 -7.08
N VAL A 116 17.96 4.85 -6.73
CA VAL A 116 17.49 3.51 -6.34
C VAL A 116 17.66 2.53 -7.51
N PHE A 117 17.21 2.92 -8.70
CA PHE A 117 17.29 2.06 -9.90
C PHE A 117 18.61 2.20 -10.65
N ALA A 118 19.44 3.18 -10.30
CA ALA A 118 20.82 3.27 -10.77
C ALA A 118 21.79 2.37 -9.98
N ASP A 119 21.36 1.80 -8.85
CA ASP A 119 22.15 0.86 -8.08
C ASP A 119 22.30 -0.46 -8.86
N HIS A 120 23.55 -0.91 -9.04
CA HIS A 120 23.93 -2.16 -9.70
C HIS A 120 23.29 -3.42 -9.11
N LEU A 121 22.76 -3.36 -7.89
CA LEU A 121 22.01 -4.48 -7.29
C LEU A 121 20.65 -4.71 -7.97
N TRP A 122 20.12 -3.72 -8.70
CA TRP A 122 18.93 -3.91 -9.52
C TRP A 122 19.28 -4.60 -10.84
N PRO A 123 18.51 -5.62 -11.25
CA PRO A 123 18.67 -6.25 -12.56
C PRO A 123 18.63 -5.23 -13.69
N GLU A 124 19.62 -5.29 -14.57
CA GLU A 124 19.76 -4.40 -15.72
C GLU A 124 18.45 -4.33 -16.54
N ALA A 125 17.82 -5.48 -16.79
CA ALA A 125 16.56 -5.58 -17.56
C ALA A 125 15.41 -4.69 -17.06
N ILE A 126 15.42 -4.20 -15.81
CA ILE A 126 14.34 -3.35 -15.27
C ILE A 126 14.40 -1.90 -15.78
N ASN A 127 15.58 -1.40 -16.17
CA ASN A 127 15.78 0.02 -16.45
C ASN A 127 16.08 0.35 -17.93
N HIS A 128 15.96 -0.62 -18.83
CA HIS A 128 16.53 -0.50 -20.19
C HIS A 128 15.53 -0.15 -21.28
N ASP A 129 14.24 -0.40 -21.07
CA ASP A 129 13.20 -0.34 -22.11
C ASP A 129 12.14 0.77 -21.88
N GLY A 130 12.31 1.58 -20.83
CA GLY A 130 11.35 2.62 -20.44
C GLY A 130 10.02 2.11 -19.87
N LEU A 131 9.83 0.78 -19.73
CA LEU A 131 8.60 0.22 -19.17
C LEU A 131 8.42 0.53 -17.69
N LEU A 132 9.52 0.72 -16.95
CA LEU A 132 9.47 1.14 -15.55
C LEU A 132 8.81 2.53 -15.41
N ASP A 133 9.23 3.49 -16.22
CA ASP A 133 8.67 4.85 -16.22
C ASP A 133 7.20 4.84 -16.63
N LEU A 134 6.87 4.09 -17.68
CA LEU A 134 5.49 3.88 -18.09
C LEU A 134 4.65 3.23 -16.97
N GLY A 135 5.25 2.31 -16.22
CA GLY A 135 4.64 1.68 -15.04
C GLY A 135 4.30 2.70 -13.96
N PHE A 136 5.24 3.58 -13.63
CA PHE A 136 5.01 4.66 -12.66
C PHE A 136 3.91 5.63 -13.11
N GLU A 137 3.91 6.04 -14.38
CA GLU A 137 2.88 6.93 -14.91
C GLU A 137 1.49 6.27 -14.88
N ARG A 138 1.39 5.01 -15.29
CA ARG A 138 0.14 4.23 -15.21
C ARG A 138 -0.34 4.08 -13.76
N ALA A 139 0.57 3.80 -12.83
CA ALA A 139 0.24 3.69 -11.41
C ALA A 139 -0.27 5.04 -10.86
N ARG A 140 0.38 6.15 -11.23
CA ARG A 140 -0.02 7.50 -10.81
C ARG A 140 -1.39 7.88 -11.37
N ALA A 141 -1.64 7.61 -12.65
CA ALA A 141 -2.92 7.87 -13.29
C ALA A 141 -4.08 7.09 -12.63
N MET A 142 -3.82 5.84 -12.23
CA MET A 142 -4.80 4.97 -11.56
C MET A 142 -5.04 5.38 -10.10
N LEU A 143 -3.97 5.58 -9.33
CA LEU A 143 -4.06 5.82 -7.88
C LEU A 143 -4.46 7.26 -7.54
N ARG A 144 -4.11 8.23 -8.41
CA ARG A 144 -4.33 9.67 -8.25
C ARG A 144 -3.92 10.17 -6.86
N PRO A 145 -2.64 10.04 -6.47
CA PRO A 145 -2.21 10.45 -5.14
C PRO A 145 -2.32 11.96 -4.99
N ALA A 146 -2.89 12.40 -3.87
CA ALA A 146 -3.14 13.79 -3.54
C ALA A 146 -2.37 14.20 -2.29
N ARG A 147 -2.10 15.49 -2.15
CA ARG A 147 -1.50 16.05 -0.94
C ARG A 147 -2.59 16.73 -0.13
N TYR A 148 -2.50 16.59 1.19
CA TYR A 148 -3.42 17.31 2.06
C TYR A 148 -3.06 18.80 2.04
N GLY A 149 -3.97 19.62 1.51
CA GLY A 149 -3.73 21.06 1.31
C GLY A 149 -3.51 21.80 2.62
N ASP A 150 -4.22 21.41 3.68
CA ASP A 150 -4.14 22.02 5.00
C ASP A 150 -3.12 21.34 5.94
N ALA A 151 -2.11 20.69 5.36
CA ALA A 151 -1.04 20.06 6.15
C ALA A 151 -0.34 21.03 7.13
N PRO A 152 -0.06 22.30 6.79
CA PRO A 152 0.55 23.25 7.73
C PRO A 152 -0.27 23.53 9.00
N ALA A 153 -1.59 23.34 8.97
CA ALA A 153 -2.43 23.49 10.16
C ALA A 153 -2.28 22.32 11.16
N LEU A 154 -1.70 21.19 10.75
CA LEU A 154 -1.52 20.03 11.61
C LEU A 154 -0.38 20.24 12.60
N SER A 155 -0.63 19.95 13.89
CA SER A 155 0.37 20.05 14.96
C SER A 155 1.67 19.30 14.61
N LYS A 156 1.54 18.07 14.09
CA LYS A 156 2.69 17.25 13.66
C LYS A 156 3.48 17.90 12.53
N TYR A 157 2.82 18.58 11.58
CA TYR A 157 3.51 19.28 10.50
C TYR A 157 4.33 20.45 11.04
N ARG A 158 3.73 21.28 11.91
CA ARG A 158 4.43 22.39 12.57
C ARG A 158 5.63 21.92 13.39
N SER A 159 5.49 20.83 14.15
CA SER A 159 6.63 20.26 14.89
C SER A 159 7.75 19.80 13.96
N LEU A 160 7.41 19.18 12.83
CA LEU A 160 8.40 18.81 11.81
C LEU A 160 9.04 20.03 11.16
N GLU A 161 8.28 21.09 10.92
CA GLU A 161 8.79 22.36 10.38
C GLU A 161 9.82 22.98 11.33
N THR A 162 9.50 23.10 12.62
CA THR A 162 10.45 23.57 13.64
C THR A 162 11.72 22.73 13.65
N ALA A 163 11.61 21.40 13.64
CA ALA A 163 12.77 20.51 13.66
C ALA A 163 13.59 20.59 12.37
N SER A 164 12.94 20.83 11.23
CA SER A 164 13.56 20.87 9.91
C SER A 164 14.47 22.09 9.69
N ALA A 165 14.26 23.16 10.47
CA ALA A 165 15.10 24.36 10.45
C ALA A 165 16.59 24.05 10.68
N ALA A 166 16.89 23.08 11.56
CA ALA A 166 18.27 22.63 11.80
C ALA A 166 18.95 22.00 10.58
N PHE A 167 18.17 21.55 9.59
CA PHE A 167 18.64 20.92 8.36
C PHE A 167 18.56 21.85 7.14
N GLY A 168 18.07 23.09 7.32
CA GLY A 168 17.88 24.04 6.21
C GLY A 168 16.90 23.54 5.13
N GLN A 169 15.97 22.66 5.48
CA GLN A 169 14.96 22.13 4.56
C GLN A 169 13.57 22.29 5.15
N SER A 170 12.55 22.50 4.31
CA SER A 170 11.16 22.53 4.75
C SER A 170 10.52 21.15 4.62
N PRO A 171 9.60 20.77 5.53
CA PRO A 171 8.84 19.54 5.38
C PRO A 171 7.91 19.65 4.16
N VAL A 172 7.51 18.49 3.66
CA VAL A 172 6.68 18.40 2.46
C VAL A 172 5.53 17.45 2.75
N ALA A 173 4.29 17.89 2.51
CA ALA A 173 3.13 17.02 2.62
C ALA A 173 3.27 15.83 1.65
N ALA A 174 3.22 14.61 2.19
CA ALA A 174 3.40 13.41 1.38
C ALA A 174 2.19 13.21 0.45
N PRO A 175 2.40 12.87 -0.83
CA PRO A 175 1.31 12.43 -1.69
C PRO A 175 0.77 11.09 -1.17
N VAL A 176 -0.54 11.02 -0.93
CA VAL A 176 -1.25 9.85 -0.39
C VAL A 176 -2.40 9.41 -1.29
N VAL A 177 -2.74 8.13 -1.30
CA VAL A 177 -3.79 7.54 -2.15
C VAL A 177 -5.19 7.53 -1.52
N VAL A 178 -5.41 8.44 -0.58
CA VAL A 178 -6.75 8.75 -0.04
C VAL A 178 -7.34 9.94 -0.79
N SER A 179 -8.68 10.06 -0.80
CA SER A 179 -9.36 11.22 -1.36
C SER A 179 -9.69 12.21 -0.25
N PHE A 180 -9.52 13.51 -0.50
CA PHE A 180 -9.95 14.57 0.42
C PHE A 180 -11.32 15.15 0.04
N GLU A 181 -11.86 14.71 -1.09
CA GLU A 181 -13.17 15.08 -1.63
C GLU A 181 -13.94 13.82 -1.99
N GLU A 182 -15.25 13.93 -2.16
CA GLU A 182 -16.04 12.85 -2.73
C GLU A 182 -15.74 12.72 -4.23
N THR A 183 -15.33 11.54 -4.68
CA THR A 183 -14.92 11.33 -6.07
C THR A 183 -15.08 9.88 -6.50
N VAL A 184 -15.06 9.64 -7.81
CA VAL A 184 -15.00 8.29 -8.40
C VAL A 184 -13.61 8.07 -8.97
N ASN A 185 -12.98 6.97 -8.59
CA ASN A 185 -11.65 6.64 -9.07
C ASN A 185 -11.69 6.11 -10.53
N PRO A 186 -10.54 5.99 -11.21
CA PRO A 186 -10.48 5.45 -12.58
C PRO A 186 -11.02 4.01 -12.75
N ALA A 187 -11.22 3.28 -11.65
CA ALA A 187 -11.83 1.94 -11.64
C ALA A 187 -13.35 1.97 -11.41
N GLY A 188 -13.97 3.16 -11.33
CA GLY A 188 -15.41 3.31 -11.08
C GLY A 188 -15.81 3.18 -9.59
N ALA A 189 -14.86 3.10 -8.67
CA ALA A 189 -15.17 3.01 -7.24
C ALA A 189 -15.35 4.40 -6.60
N CYS A 190 -16.45 4.57 -5.88
CA CYS A 190 -16.72 5.77 -5.08
C CYS A 190 -15.76 5.86 -3.88
N LYS A 191 -15.13 7.02 -3.71
CA LYS A 191 -14.26 7.38 -2.59
C LYS A 191 -14.95 8.48 -1.78
N ARG A 192 -15.01 8.28 -0.47
CA ARG A 192 -15.45 9.31 0.50
C ARG A 192 -14.25 10.13 0.98
N PRO A 193 -14.47 11.40 1.39
CA PRO A 193 -13.40 12.25 1.88
C PRO A 193 -12.82 11.72 3.20
N ALA A 194 -11.51 11.57 3.25
CA ALA A 194 -10.74 11.27 4.46
C ALA A 194 -10.46 12.56 5.22
N ARG A 195 -10.64 12.54 6.55
CA ARG A 195 -10.41 13.71 7.43
C ARG A 195 -8.99 13.79 8.00
N PHE A 196 -8.10 12.84 7.66
CA PHE A 196 -6.71 12.79 8.15
C PHE A 196 -5.76 12.21 7.08
N ALA A 197 -4.50 12.66 7.07
CA ALA A 197 -3.45 12.22 6.14
C ALA A 197 -2.13 11.91 6.85
N ALA A 198 -1.34 11.00 6.28
CA ALA A 198 0.03 10.71 6.71
C ALA A 198 0.99 11.84 6.31
N ILE A 199 1.94 12.19 7.19
CA ILE A 199 3.00 13.18 6.94
C ILE A 199 4.35 12.44 6.88
N VAL A 200 5.15 12.71 5.84
CA VAL A 200 6.51 12.18 5.68
C VAL A 200 7.49 13.35 5.61
N ALA A 201 8.56 13.30 6.41
CA ALA A 201 9.68 14.21 6.25
C ALA A 201 10.55 13.72 5.09
N ARG A 202 10.72 14.54 4.05
CA ARG A 202 11.72 14.26 3.01
C ARG A 202 13.04 14.86 3.50
N ALA A 203 13.91 14.06 4.11
CA ALA A 203 15.30 14.46 4.26
C ALA A 203 15.98 14.30 2.90
N ALA A 204 16.26 15.39 2.19
CA ALA A 204 17.24 15.33 1.12
C ALA A 204 18.62 15.19 1.77
N MET A 205 18.98 13.96 2.14
CA MET A 205 20.35 13.63 2.50
C MET A 205 21.15 13.62 1.20
N SER A 206 21.77 14.75 0.88
CA SER A 206 23.05 14.75 0.17
C SER A 206 24.09 14.15 1.13
N ALA A 207 24.04 12.84 1.34
CA ALA A 207 25.06 12.14 2.09
C ALA A 207 26.38 12.24 1.28
N PRO A 208 27.50 12.66 1.87
CA PRO A 208 28.79 12.53 1.22
C PRO A 208 29.05 11.07 0.88
N ARG A 209 29.67 10.83 -0.27
CA ARG A 209 30.10 9.52 -0.75
C ARG A 209 31.18 8.94 0.17
N THR A 210 30.81 8.47 1.35
CA THR A 210 31.69 7.62 2.15
C THR A 210 31.31 6.16 1.87
N PRO A 211 32.22 5.34 1.31
CA PRO A 211 31.95 3.92 1.16
C PRO A 211 31.79 3.30 2.54
N TRP A 212 30.75 2.47 2.68
CA TRP A 212 30.59 1.58 3.82
C TRP A 212 31.82 0.67 3.86
N ARG A 213 32.56 0.69 4.98
CA ARG A 213 33.68 -0.22 5.25
C ARG A 213 33.15 -1.56 5.76
#